data_AF-A0A258G253-F1
#
_entry.id   AF-A0A258G253-F1
#
_cell.length_a   1.000
_cell.length_b   1.000
_cell.length_c   1.000
_cell.angle_alpha   90.00
_cell.angle_beta   90.00
_cell.angle_gamma   90.00
#
_symmetry.space_group_name_H-M   'P 1'
#
loop_
_entity.id
_entity.type
_entity.pdbx_description
1 polymer ?
#
loop_
_entity_poly.entity_id
_entity_poly.type
_entity_poly.pdbx_seq_one_letter_code
_entity_poly.pdbx_strand_id
1 'polypeptide(L)'
;MKSGSEKAARLRSKIASLRYGRGSQSAKIIAVTGAHGKSTVVKLIAELLREGGLKVVEMVAASDADHSFETDPFLLHRRLVDASRQNYDYVVLEVHAALVKSHAIPTLAIDTLVATGDSPELTAFSAVPVRRAVLPCGL
;
A
#
# COMPACT_ATOMS: atom_id res chain seq x y z
N MET A 1 11.03 -26.43 -1.56
CA MET A 1 10.50 -25.91 -0.27
C MET A 1 9.88 -24.50 -0.32
N LYS A 2 9.93 -23.74 -1.44
CA LYS A 2 9.37 -22.36 -1.53
C LYS A 2 7.83 -22.25 -1.48
N SER A 3 7.09 -23.29 -1.90
CA SER A 3 5.61 -23.25 -2.03
C SER A 3 4.82 -23.18 -0.71
N GLY A 4 5.35 -23.72 0.39
CA GLY A 4 4.64 -23.74 1.68
C GLY A 4 4.59 -22.37 2.37
N SER A 5 5.71 -21.64 2.34
CA SER A 5 5.84 -20.31 2.95
C SER A 5 4.96 -19.26 2.23
N GLU A 6 4.91 -19.33 0.90
CA GLU A 6 4.11 -18.44 0.06
C GLU A 6 2.60 -18.61 0.32
N LYS A 7 2.12 -19.85 0.37
CA LYS A 7 0.72 -20.17 0.73
C LYS A 7 0.39 -19.66 2.13
N ALA A 8 1.30 -19.81 3.09
CA ALA A 8 1.11 -19.33 4.45
C ALA A 8 1.04 -17.78 4.52
N ALA A 9 1.91 -17.06 3.81
CA ALA A 9 1.88 -15.60 3.76
C ALA A 9 0.58 -15.07 3.16
N ARG A 10 0.15 -15.64 2.02
CA ARG A 10 -1.13 -15.31 1.39
C ARG A 10 -2.33 -15.59 2.31
N LEU A 11 -2.31 -16.70 3.05
CA LEU A 11 -3.36 -17.03 4.01
C LEU A 11 -3.38 -16.04 5.19
N ARG A 12 -2.22 -15.69 5.74
CA ARG A 12 -2.10 -14.69 6.82
C ARG A 12 -2.68 -13.34 6.40
N SER A 13 -2.33 -12.87 5.21
CA SER A 13 -2.86 -11.60 4.69
C SER A 13 -4.38 -11.63 4.50
N LYS A 14 -4.93 -12.73 3.95
CA LYS A 14 -6.37 -12.91 3.84
C LYS A 14 -7.07 -12.88 5.20
N ILE A 15 -6.54 -13.62 6.19
CA ILE A 15 -7.07 -13.66 7.56
C ILE A 15 -7.03 -12.28 8.20
N ALA A 16 -5.92 -11.54 8.05
CA ALA A 16 -5.82 -10.17 8.54
C ALA A 16 -6.92 -9.28 7.93
N SER A 17 -7.11 -9.30 6.61
CA SER A 17 -8.17 -8.52 5.96
C SER A 17 -9.58 -8.89 6.41
N LEU A 18 -9.82 -10.15 6.75
CA LEU A 18 -11.13 -10.59 7.26
C LEU A 18 -11.33 -10.14 8.70
N ARG A 19 -10.30 -10.26 9.54
CA ARG A 19 -10.33 -9.90 10.96
C ARG A 19 -10.55 -8.40 11.17
N TYR A 20 -9.87 -7.57 10.38
CA TYR A 20 -9.93 -6.12 10.48
C TYR A 20 -11.09 -5.51 9.65
N GLY A 21 -11.91 -6.36 9.03
CA GLY A 21 -12.84 -5.94 7.99
C GLY A 21 -12.08 -5.47 6.74
N ARG A 22 -12.79 -5.22 5.63
CA ARG A 22 -12.21 -4.48 4.50
C ARG A 22 -11.94 -3.03 4.93
N GLY A 23 -10.97 -2.81 5.83
CA GLY A 23 -10.68 -1.57 6.55
C GLY A 23 -10.26 -0.40 5.67
N SER A 24 -10.32 -0.58 4.35
CA SER A 24 -10.08 0.40 3.30
C SER A 24 -11.35 1.05 2.75
N GLN A 25 -12.52 0.87 3.38
CA GLN A 25 -13.77 1.39 2.78
C GLN A 25 -14.03 2.88 3.01
N SER A 26 -13.44 3.53 4.03
CA SER A 26 -13.58 4.99 4.21
C SER A 26 -12.39 5.78 3.65
N ALA A 27 -11.15 5.35 3.93
CA ALA A 27 -9.95 6.01 3.42
C ALA A 27 -9.53 5.44 2.06
N LYS A 28 -9.31 6.30 1.07
CA LYS A 28 -8.81 5.90 -0.26
C LYS A 28 -7.33 5.61 -0.20
N ILE A 29 -6.91 4.44 -0.68
CA ILE A 29 -5.49 4.06 -0.72
C ILE A 29 -4.88 4.52 -2.05
N ILE A 30 -3.84 5.34 -1.97
CA ILE A 30 -2.94 5.70 -3.07
C ILE A 30 -1.64 4.91 -2.88
N ALA A 31 -1.39 3.92 -3.72
CA ALA A 31 -0.18 3.11 -3.70
C ALA A 31 0.88 3.74 -4.62
N VAL A 32 2.09 3.96 -4.11
CA VAL A 32 3.22 4.53 -4.85
C VAL A 32 4.34 3.51 -4.97
N THR A 33 4.74 3.18 -6.19
CA THR A 33 5.79 2.19 -6.50
C THR A 33 6.74 2.68 -7.59
N GLY A 34 7.82 1.95 -7.85
CA GLY A 34 8.87 2.29 -8.82
C GLY A 34 10.29 2.15 -8.27
N ALA A 35 11.29 2.16 -9.15
CA ALA A 35 12.69 1.98 -8.75
C ALA A 35 13.17 3.06 -7.77
N HIS A 36 12.84 4.33 -8.04
CA HIS A 36 13.32 5.49 -7.28
C HIS A 36 12.21 6.54 -7.08
N GLY A 37 12.41 7.47 -6.13
CA GLY A 37 11.50 8.61 -5.94
C GLY A 37 10.17 8.33 -5.25
N LYS A 38 9.89 7.07 -4.87
CA LYS A 38 8.65 6.66 -4.18
C LYS A 38 8.35 7.50 -2.94
N SER A 39 9.23 7.49 -1.95
CA SER A 39 9.09 8.27 -0.71
C SER A 39 8.91 9.78 -0.95
N THR A 40 9.59 10.34 -1.95
CA THR A 40 9.43 11.76 -2.35
C THR A 40 8.04 12.01 -2.91
N VAL A 41 7.56 11.14 -3.81
CA VAL A 41 6.22 11.24 -4.40
C VAL A 41 5.13 11.02 -3.35
N VAL A 42 5.32 10.09 -2.42
CA VAL A 42 4.40 9.91 -1.28
C VAL A 42 4.25 11.20 -0.48
N LYS A 43 5.37 11.82 -0.10
CA LYS A 43 5.37 13.09 0.62
C LYS A 43 4.70 14.21 -0.17
N LEU A 44 5.04 14.36 -1.45
CA LEU A 44 4.45 15.39 -2.31
C LEU A 44 2.93 15.22 -2.44
N ILE A 45 2.46 14.01 -2.70
CA ILE A 45 1.01 13.72 -2.77
C ILE A 45 0.35 14.02 -1.42
N ALA A 46 0.96 13.61 -0.32
CA ALA A 46 0.40 13.84 1.01
C ALA A 46 0.28 15.33 1.34
N GLU A 47 1.31 16.13 1.07
CA GLU A 47 1.28 17.58 1.28
C GLU A 47 0.24 18.27 0.39
N LEU A 48 0.17 17.94 -0.91
CA LEU A 48 -0.83 18.52 -1.81
C LEU A 48 -2.27 18.24 -1.35
N LEU A 49 -2.53 17.01 -0.90
CA LEU A 49 -3.85 16.64 -0.39
C LEU A 49 -4.16 17.36 0.94
N ARG A 50 -3.18 17.50 1.84
CA ARG A 50 -3.33 18.26 3.09
C ARG A 50 -3.58 19.74 2.83
N GLU A 51 -2.87 20.35 1.89
CA GLU A 51 -3.07 21.73 1.45
C GLU A 51 -4.49 21.92 0.87
N GLY A 52 -5.02 20.89 0.20
CA GLY A 52 -6.42 20.81 -0.23
C GLY A 52 -7.44 20.60 0.89
N GLY A 53 -7.04 20.58 2.16
CA GLY A 53 -7.91 20.42 3.33
C GLY A 53 -8.30 18.98 3.66
N LEU A 54 -7.64 17.97 3.05
CA LEU A 54 -7.93 16.56 3.29
C LEU A 54 -7.07 15.98 4.41
N LYS A 55 -7.62 15.02 5.15
CA LYS A 55 -6.89 14.26 6.18
C LYS A 55 -6.13 13.10 5.55
N VAL A 56 -4.80 13.14 5.66
CA VAL A 56 -3.92 12.17 5.00
C VAL A 56 -2.97 11.51 5.99
N VAL A 57 -2.90 10.18 5.94
CA VAL A 57 -1.86 9.39 6.61
C VAL A 57 -0.86 8.87 5.57
N GLU A 58 0.42 9.06 5.87
CA GLU A 58 1.52 8.51 5.08
C GLU A 58 1.97 7.18 5.69
N MET A 59 2.19 6.19 4.83
CA MET A 59 2.82 4.91 5.21
C MET A 59 4.11 4.77 4.40
N VAL A 60 5.13 5.47 4.88
CA VAL A 60 6.51 5.48 4.38
C VAL A 60 7.34 4.62 5.32
N ALA A 61 8.17 3.73 4.78
CA ALA A 61 9.15 3.04 5.62
C ALA A 61 10.22 4.05 6.05
N ALA A 62 10.24 4.41 7.34
CA ALA A 62 11.13 5.44 7.85
C ALA A 62 12.62 5.04 7.80
N SER A 63 12.92 3.75 7.68
CA SER A 63 14.25 3.15 7.48
C SER A 63 14.12 1.65 7.16
N ASP A 64 15.22 0.99 6.76
CA ASP A 64 15.30 -0.47 6.59
C ASP A 64 14.86 -1.28 7.84
N ALA A 65 14.78 -0.65 9.01
CA ALA A 65 14.37 -1.27 10.27
C ALA A 65 12.86 -1.17 10.56
N ASP A 66 12.10 -0.28 9.88
CA ASP A 66 10.67 -0.05 10.13
C ASP A 66 9.77 -0.40 8.92
N HIS A 67 10.15 -1.47 8.21
CA HIS A 67 9.25 -2.19 7.28
C HIS A 67 8.26 -3.09 8.03
N SER A 68 7.99 -2.83 9.31
CA SER A 68 7.17 -3.67 10.18
C SER A 68 5.76 -3.85 9.61
N PHE A 69 5.15 -2.77 9.13
CA PHE A 69 3.84 -2.82 8.48
C PHE A 69 3.87 -3.48 7.10
N GLU A 70 5.00 -3.44 6.39
CA GLU A 70 5.12 -4.08 5.09
C GLU A 70 5.32 -5.60 5.19
N THR A 71 5.93 -6.05 6.28
CA THR A 71 6.24 -7.47 6.52
C THR A 71 5.16 -8.18 7.32
N ASP A 72 4.42 -7.47 8.18
CA ASP A 72 3.30 -7.99 8.94
C ASP A 72 1.94 -7.49 8.41
N PRO A 73 1.18 -8.35 7.71
CA PRO A 73 -0.16 -8.01 7.24
C PRO A 73 -1.13 -7.60 8.36
N PHE A 74 -0.98 -8.09 9.59
CA PHE A 74 -1.87 -7.69 10.69
C PHE A 74 -1.61 -6.24 11.09
N LEU A 75 -0.35 -5.81 11.13
CA LEU A 75 -0.01 -4.43 11.41
C LEU A 75 -0.46 -3.48 10.31
N LEU A 76 -0.30 -3.86 9.03
CA LEU A 76 -0.83 -3.09 7.89
C LEU A 76 -2.33 -2.88 8.01
N HIS A 77 -3.09 -3.98 8.15
CA HIS A 77 -4.54 -3.92 8.22
C HIS A 77 -5.04 -3.18 9.48
N ARG A 78 -4.33 -3.31 10.60
CA ARG A 78 -4.59 -2.51 11.81
C ARG A 78 -4.41 -1.01 11.54
N ARG A 79 -3.30 -0.60 10.91
CA ARG A 79 -3.06 0.82 10.58
C ARG A 79 -4.12 1.38 9.63
N LEU A 80 -4.60 0.58 8.67
CA LEU A 80 -5.70 0.96 7.77
C LEU A 80 -7.02 1.16 8.54
N VAL A 81 -7.34 0.26 9.46
CA VAL A 81 -8.51 0.41 10.34
C VAL A 81 -8.39 1.64 11.23
N ASP A 82 -7.22 1.89 11.80
CA ASP A 82 -7.00 3.06 12.65
C ASP A 82 -7.16 4.35 11.84
N ALA A 83 -6.67 4.39 10.61
CA ALA A 83 -6.89 5.50 9.68
C ALA A 83 -8.40 5.69 9.36
N SER A 84 -9.11 4.59 9.10
CA SER A 84 -10.56 4.64 8.87
C SER A 84 -11.32 5.18 10.09
N ARG A 85 -10.99 4.72 11.30
CA ARG A 85 -11.61 5.15 12.57
C ARG A 85 -11.35 6.61 12.90
N GLN A 86 -10.19 7.13 12.51
CA GLN A 86 -9.82 8.53 12.70
C GLN A 86 -10.36 9.45 11.58
N ASN A 87 -11.18 8.91 10.67
CA ASN A 87 -11.77 9.62 9.54
C ASN A 87 -10.70 10.26 8.62
N TYR A 88 -9.64 9.53 8.31
CA TYR A 88 -8.73 9.93 7.23
C TYR A 88 -9.40 9.75 5.88
N ASP A 89 -9.18 10.71 4.98
CA ASP A 89 -9.69 10.68 3.61
C ASP A 89 -8.80 9.82 2.72
N TYR A 90 -7.47 9.87 2.95
CA TYR A 90 -6.47 9.19 2.14
C TYR A 90 -5.39 8.51 2.98
N VAL A 91 -4.97 7.34 2.49
CA VAL A 91 -3.73 6.65 2.88
C VAL A 91 -2.79 6.69 1.69
N VAL A 92 -1.63 7.32 1.84
CA VAL A 92 -0.59 7.32 0.79
C VAL A 92 0.48 6.30 1.20
N LEU A 93 0.54 5.19 0.47
CA LEU A 93 1.29 4.00 0.80
C LEU A 93 2.51 3.86 -0.11
N GLU A 94 3.70 3.89 0.47
CA GLU A 94 4.91 3.48 -0.24
C GLU A 94 4.94 1.95 -0.38
N VAL A 95 5.30 1.47 -1.56
CA VAL A 95 5.33 0.03 -1.87
C VAL A 95 6.75 -0.43 -2.13
N HIS A 96 7.28 -1.23 -1.22
CA HIS A 96 8.55 -1.94 -1.40
C HIS A 96 8.36 -3.45 -1.62
N ALA A 97 9.45 -4.12 -2.00
CA ALA A 97 9.50 -5.57 -2.18
C ALA A 97 9.02 -6.36 -0.95
N ALA A 98 9.19 -5.83 0.27
CA ALA A 98 8.71 -6.46 1.50
C ALA A 98 7.18 -6.57 1.50
N LEU A 99 6.48 -5.50 1.12
CA LEU A 99 5.02 -5.48 1.02
C LEU A 99 4.51 -6.44 -0.07
N VAL A 100 5.21 -6.51 -1.20
CA VAL A 100 4.91 -7.49 -2.26
C VAL A 100 5.04 -8.92 -1.74
N LYS A 101 6.15 -9.24 -1.05
CA LYS A 101 6.43 -10.56 -0.47
C LYS A 101 5.44 -10.95 0.63
N SER A 102 4.83 -9.99 1.32
CA SER A 102 3.79 -10.26 2.32
C SER A 102 2.46 -10.74 1.70
N HIS A 103 2.30 -10.61 0.38
CA HIS A 103 1.05 -10.82 -0.36
C HIS A 103 -0.11 -9.95 0.14
N ALA A 104 0.18 -8.79 0.72
CA ALA A 104 -0.84 -7.86 1.21
C ALA A 104 -1.57 -7.13 0.08
N ILE A 105 -0.88 -6.80 -1.02
CA ILE A 105 -1.42 -5.95 -2.10
C ILE A 105 -2.79 -6.42 -2.61
N PRO A 106 -3.03 -7.72 -2.92
CA PRO A 106 -4.34 -8.19 -3.39
C PRO A 106 -5.48 -8.08 -2.35
N THR A 107 -5.16 -7.78 -1.09
CA THR A 107 -6.14 -7.57 -0.01
C THR A 107 -6.46 -6.10 0.24
N LEU A 108 -5.76 -5.19 -0.43
CA LEU A 108 -5.95 -3.75 -0.31
C LEU A 108 -6.93 -3.27 -1.39
N ALA A 109 -7.91 -2.44 -1.01
CA ALA A 109 -8.73 -1.73 -1.99
C ALA A 109 -7.99 -0.47 -2.46
N ILE A 110 -7.13 -0.63 -3.46
CA ILE A 110 -6.31 0.46 -4.00
C ILE A 110 -7.19 1.33 -4.92
N ASP A 111 -7.36 2.60 -4.57
CA ASP A 111 -8.08 3.57 -5.40
C ASP A 111 -7.18 4.08 -6.52
N THR A 112 -5.93 4.44 -6.20
CA THR A 112 -5.00 4.97 -7.20
C THR A 112 -3.63 4.29 -7.08
N LEU A 113 -3.08 3.84 -8.19
CA LEU A 113 -1.69 3.39 -8.33
C LEU A 113 -0.87 4.49 -9.01
N VAL A 114 0.29 4.80 -8.44
CA VAL A 114 1.27 5.73 -9.03
C VAL A 114 2.58 5.00 -9.17
N ALA A 115 3.05 4.85 -10.41
CA ALA A 115 4.38 4.32 -10.69
C ALA A 115 5.33 5.49 -11.03
N THR A 116 6.47 5.56 -10.35
CA THR A 116 7.51 6.58 -10.62
C THR A 116 8.49 6.15 -11.71
N GLY A 117 8.49 4.87 -12.06
CA GLY A 117 9.38 4.23 -13.02
C GLY A 117 9.09 2.73 -13.08
N ASP A 118 9.77 2.02 -13.98
CA ASP A 118 9.70 0.56 -14.01
C ASP A 118 10.30 -0.04 -12.74
N SER A 119 9.67 -1.09 -12.22
CA SER A 119 10.18 -1.83 -11.08
C SER A 119 9.54 -3.22 -10.96
N PRO A 120 10.24 -4.20 -10.36
CA PRO A 120 9.67 -5.52 -10.12
C PRO A 120 8.39 -5.48 -9.29
N GLU A 121 8.25 -4.53 -8.36
CA GLU A 121 7.07 -4.37 -7.51
C GLU A 121 5.82 -3.99 -8.30
N LEU A 122 5.95 -3.25 -9.40
CA LEU A 122 4.82 -2.86 -10.24
C LEU A 122 4.06 -4.07 -10.79
N THR A 123 4.77 -5.16 -11.10
CA THR A 123 4.16 -6.41 -11.59
C THR A 123 3.15 -7.02 -10.62
N ALA A 124 3.30 -6.75 -9.31
CA ALA A 124 2.40 -7.23 -8.27
C ALA A 124 0.98 -6.64 -8.38
N PHE A 125 0.81 -5.54 -9.13
CA PHE A 125 -0.47 -4.88 -9.35
C PHE A 125 -1.21 -5.36 -10.60
N SER A 126 -0.56 -6.14 -11.48
CA SER A 126 -1.15 -6.62 -12.74
C SER A 126 -2.47 -7.39 -12.57
N ALA A 127 -2.60 -8.12 -11.47
CA ALA A 127 -3.79 -8.92 -11.13
C ALA A 127 -4.67 -8.26 -10.06
N VAL A 128 -4.40 -7.01 -9.69
CA VAL A 128 -5.11 -6.30 -8.63
C VAL A 128 -5.99 -5.23 -9.27
N PRO A 129 -7.31 -5.21 -8.99
CA PRO A 129 -8.16 -4.18 -9.51
C PRO A 129 -7.77 -2.83 -8.89
N VAL A 130 -7.34 -1.90 -9.73
CA VAL A 130 -7.05 -0.51 -9.36
C VAL A 130 -7.99 0.40 -10.13
N ARG A 131 -8.57 1.40 -9.45
CA ARG A 131 -9.54 2.31 -10.08
C ARG A 131 -8.87 3.34 -10.99
N ARG A 132 -7.71 3.86 -10.61
CA ARG A 132 -6.91 4.80 -11.42
C ARG A 132 -5.44 4.42 -11.39
N ALA A 133 -4.75 4.54 -12.53
CA ALA A 133 -3.32 4.32 -12.59
C ALA A 133 -2.63 5.53 -13.25
N VAL A 134 -1.55 6.00 -12.64
CA VAL A 134 -0.63 6.99 -13.20
C VAL A 134 0.67 6.24 -13.47
N LEU A 135 0.96 6.02 -14.75
CA LEU A 135 2.14 5.30 -15.21
C LEU A 135 3.06 6.25 -15.99
N PRO A 136 4.38 6.08 -15.90
CA PRO A 136 5.33 6.76 -16.78
C PRO A 136 5.03 6.47 -18.25
N CYS A 137 5.31 7.44 -19.12
CA CYS A 137 5.22 7.21 -20.55
C CYS A 137 6.28 6.19 -20.99
N GLY A 138 5.87 5.16 -21.75
CA GLY A 138 6.78 4.15 -22.30
C GLY A 138 6.98 2.90 -21.44
N LEU A 139 6.12 2.69 -20.43
CA LEU A 139 6.00 1.45 -19.66
C LEU A 139 5.03 0.46 -20.32
#